data_AF-A0A964DBQ9-F1
#
_entry.id   AF-A0A964DBQ9-F1
#
_cell.length_a   1.000
_cell.length_b   1.000
_cell.length_c   1.000
_cell.angle_alpha   90.00
_cell.angle_beta   90.00
_cell.angle_gamma   90.00
#
_symmetry.space_group_name_H-M   'P 1'
#
loop_
_entity.id
_entity.type
_entity.pdbx_description
1 polymer ?
#
loop_
_entity_poly.entity_id
_entity_poly.type
_entity_poly.pdbx_seq_one_letter_code
_entity_poly.pdbx_strand_id
1 'polypeptide(L)'
;MIKNTDEKRNSETSADTHGRMESIDQSLRSVDNRLRAVEKRLSGKKSIPGSNNDMIVIEEMDRKDIDGVLVKIEKSLEVLLRSVDEIRNESLVKDIAIRLNNLQAEIAKLNNKKGTRETEAKTQIDMINFQEKVMAIEQKLIHFENLTNETHVNKITIGKIKVPLEFSGLVASFVLLGTGILIYTNHWSIIRSSYYPITIGLLFGAVVVLKFAVTNRT
;
A
#
# COMPACT_ATOMS: atom_id res chain seq x y z
N MET A 1 -22.32 -35.97 29.42
CA MET A 1 -21.31 -36.44 28.45
C MET A 1 -20.27 -35.33 28.22
N ILE A 2 -19.39 -35.06 29.19
CA ILE A 2 -18.24 -34.12 29.04
C ILE A 2 -17.11 -34.64 29.95
N LYS A 3 -16.59 -35.82 29.64
CA LYS A 3 -15.41 -36.38 30.34
C LYS A 3 -14.34 -36.98 29.40
N ASN A 4 -14.67 -37.20 28.12
CA ASN A 4 -13.77 -37.86 27.15
C ASN A 4 -12.84 -36.91 26.37
N THR A 5 -13.04 -35.59 26.44
CA THR A 5 -12.28 -34.62 25.63
C THR A 5 -10.97 -34.17 26.27
N ASP A 6 -10.89 -34.16 27.61
CA ASP A 6 -9.68 -33.72 28.33
C ASP A 6 -8.64 -34.83 28.48
N GLU A 7 -9.08 -36.09 28.59
CA GLU A 7 -8.21 -37.27 28.65
C GLU A 7 -7.43 -37.46 27.34
N LYS A 8 -8.07 -37.15 26.20
CA LYS A 8 -7.49 -37.29 24.85
C LYS A 8 -6.41 -36.23 24.55
N ARG A 9 -6.57 -35.00 25.06
CA ARG A 9 -5.56 -33.94 24.90
C ARG A 9 -4.29 -34.21 25.72
N ASN A 10 -4.45 -34.76 26.93
CA ASN A 10 -3.33 -35.07 27.82
C ASN A 10 -2.50 -36.27 27.32
N SER A 11 -3.15 -37.26 26.67
CA SER A 11 -2.43 -38.37 26.03
C SER A 11 -1.62 -37.93 24.82
N GLU A 12 -2.14 -36.99 24.02
CA GLU A 12 -1.44 -36.46 22.84
C GLU A 12 -0.21 -35.61 23.22
N THR A 13 -0.31 -34.79 24.28
CA THR A 13 0.84 -34.02 24.78
C THR A 13 1.90 -34.91 25.46
N SER A 14 1.46 -36.00 26.13
CA SER A 14 2.38 -36.97 26.73
C SER A 14 3.11 -37.82 25.67
N ALA A 15 2.43 -38.16 24.57
CA ALA A 15 3.05 -38.87 23.44
C ALA A 15 4.08 -37.99 22.70
N ASP A 16 3.77 -36.71 22.48
CA ASP A 16 4.70 -35.77 21.83
C ASP A 16 5.93 -35.47 22.69
N THR A 17 5.74 -35.28 24.00
CA THR A 17 6.88 -35.11 24.93
C THR A 17 7.74 -36.36 25.04
N HIS A 18 7.17 -37.56 25.00
CA HIS A 18 7.92 -38.81 24.98
C HIS A 18 8.72 -39.00 23.68
N GLY A 19 8.13 -38.71 22.51
CA GLY A 19 8.83 -38.76 21.23
C GLY A 19 10.00 -37.76 21.15
N ARG A 20 9.81 -36.56 21.71
CA ARG A 20 10.89 -35.58 21.83
C ARG A 20 11.99 -36.05 22.78
N MET A 21 11.63 -36.68 23.90
CA MET A 21 12.61 -37.23 24.85
C MET A 21 13.43 -38.37 24.21
N GLU A 22 12.80 -39.24 23.42
CA GLU A 22 13.48 -40.32 22.70
C GLU A 22 14.46 -39.78 21.66
N SER A 23 14.08 -38.73 20.93
CA SER A 23 14.98 -38.06 19.98
C SER A 23 16.22 -37.44 20.64
N ILE A 24 16.07 -36.95 21.88
CA ILE A 24 17.17 -36.39 22.67
C ILE A 24 18.09 -37.51 23.15
N ASP A 25 17.56 -38.64 23.63
CA ASP A 25 18.38 -39.79 24.06
C ASP A 25 19.21 -40.35 22.89
N GLN A 26 18.61 -40.45 21.71
CA GLN A 26 19.31 -40.87 20.49
C GLN A 26 20.44 -39.90 20.11
N SER A 27 20.20 -38.59 20.23
CA SER A 27 21.21 -37.56 19.98
C SER A 27 22.38 -37.66 20.95
N LEU A 28 22.10 -37.86 22.25
CA LEU A 28 23.13 -38.01 23.28
C LEU A 28 24.00 -39.25 23.04
N ARG A 29 23.40 -40.40 22.70
CA ARG A 29 24.16 -41.62 22.35
C ARG A 29 25.04 -41.44 21.11
N SER A 30 24.56 -40.68 20.12
CA SER A 30 25.33 -40.36 18.92
C SER A 30 26.54 -39.48 19.22
N VAL A 31 26.36 -38.46 20.07
CA VAL A 31 27.45 -37.59 20.52
C VAL A 31 28.49 -38.39 21.32
N ASP A 32 28.05 -39.24 22.26
CA ASP A 32 28.95 -40.06 23.09
C ASP A 32 29.81 -41.02 22.24
N ASN A 33 29.19 -41.68 21.25
CA ASN A 33 29.91 -42.55 20.32
C ASN A 33 30.98 -41.79 19.50
N ARG A 34 30.65 -40.57 19.06
CA ARG A 34 31.60 -39.73 18.32
C ARG A 34 32.73 -39.27 19.23
N LEU A 35 32.43 -38.92 20.48
CA LEU A 35 33.43 -38.48 21.45
C LEU A 35 34.38 -39.62 21.82
N ARG A 36 33.85 -40.82 22.03
CA ARG A 36 34.65 -42.04 22.26
C ARG A 36 35.51 -42.43 21.06
N ALA A 37 35.01 -42.22 19.84
CA ALA A 37 35.79 -42.44 18.63
C ALA A 37 36.95 -41.43 18.49
N VAL A 38 36.70 -40.17 18.86
CA VAL A 38 37.73 -39.12 18.92
C VAL A 38 38.75 -39.44 20.02
N GLU A 39 38.29 -39.87 21.20
CA GLU A 39 39.14 -40.29 22.32
C GLU A 39 40.03 -41.47 21.93
N LYS A 40 39.50 -42.51 21.26
CA LYS A 40 40.31 -43.62 20.76
C LYS A 40 41.39 -43.19 19.78
N ARG A 41 41.12 -42.20 18.92
CA ARG A 41 42.11 -41.68 17.97
C ARG A 41 43.19 -40.85 18.65
N LEU A 42 42.83 -40.10 19.68
CA LEU A 42 43.77 -39.30 20.47
C LEU A 42 44.60 -40.16 21.43
N SER A 43 43.98 -41.15 22.07
CA SER A 43 44.61 -42.10 23.00
C SER A 43 45.42 -43.18 22.26
N GLY A 44 45.07 -43.50 21.02
CA GLY A 44 45.74 -44.50 20.17
C GLY A 44 47.14 -44.14 19.68
N LYS A 45 47.79 -43.09 20.20
CA LYS A 45 49.21 -42.79 19.95
C LYS A 45 50.11 -43.77 20.74
N LYS A 46 50.06 -45.03 20.30
CA LYS A 46 51.04 -46.12 20.39
C LYS A 46 51.98 -46.09 21.61
N SER A 47 51.48 -46.55 22.76
CA SER A 47 52.33 -47.28 23.70
C SER A 47 52.75 -48.59 23.02
N ILE A 48 54.02 -48.67 22.59
CA ILE A 48 54.64 -49.91 22.15
C ILE A 48 54.89 -50.75 23.42
N PRO A 49 54.35 -51.97 23.54
CA PRO A 49 54.65 -52.82 24.69
C PRO A 49 56.05 -53.43 24.47
N GLY A 50 56.99 -53.08 25.34
CA GLY A 50 58.23 -53.84 25.52
C GLY A 50 59.55 -53.16 25.13
N SER A 51 59.79 -51.91 25.52
CA SER A 51 61.16 -51.38 25.48
C SER A 51 61.48 -50.59 26.75
N ASN A 52 62.07 -51.30 27.70
CA ASN A 52 62.84 -50.68 28.77
C ASN A 52 64.16 -50.23 28.15
N ASN A 53 64.34 -48.93 28.00
CA ASN A 53 65.56 -48.19 28.37
C ASN A 53 65.62 -46.87 27.61
N ASP A 54 65.76 -45.82 28.39
CA ASP A 54 66.08 -44.47 27.97
C ASP A 54 67.34 -44.45 27.10
N MET A 55 67.18 -44.22 25.80
CA MET A 55 68.20 -43.52 25.03
C MET A 55 67.49 -42.71 23.94
N ILE A 56 67.35 -41.42 24.19
CA ILE A 56 67.00 -40.45 23.15
C ILE A 56 68.26 -40.29 22.29
N VAL A 57 68.38 -41.13 21.26
CA VAL A 57 69.29 -40.84 20.14
C VAL A 57 68.62 -39.73 19.34
N ILE A 58 69.04 -38.49 19.58
CA ILE A 58 68.79 -37.42 18.63
C ILE A 58 69.75 -37.70 17.47
N GLU A 59 69.26 -38.40 16.44
CA GLU A 59 69.93 -38.42 15.15
C GLU A 59 70.03 -36.95 14.69
N GLU A 60 71.26 -36.42 14.63
CA GLU A 60 71.53 -35.17 13.93
C GLU A 60 71.11 -35.38 12.47
N MET A 61 69.96 -34.81 12.09
CA MET A 61 69.54 -34.71 10.69
C MET A 61 70.66 -34.05 9.90
N ASP A 62 71.23 -34.80 8.96
CA ASP A 62 72.24 -34.30 8.03
C ASP A 62 71.68 -33.09 7.28
N ARG A 63 72.50 -32.04 7.08
CA ARG A 63 72.02 -30.74 6.55
C ARG A 63 71.36 -30.87 5.16
N LYS A 64 71.73 -31.92 4.41
CA LYS A 64 71.10 -32.27 3.12
C LYS A 64 69.63 -32.70 3.24
N ASP A 65 69.25 -33.35 4.32
CA ASP A 65 67.87 -33.76 4.55
C ASP A 65 67.00 -32.58 4.96
N ILE A 66 67.57 -31.61 5.68
CA ILE A 66 66.90 -30.35 6.01
C ILE A 66 66.59 -29.54 4.74
N ASP A 67 67.56 -29.41 3.83
CA ASP A 67 67.35 -28.73 2.54
C ASP A 67 66.31 -29.46 1.66
N GLY A 68 66.34 -30.80 1.64
CA GLY A 68 65.33 -31.60 0.94
C GLY A 68 63.92 -31.42 1.49
N VAL A 69 63.78 -31.32 2.82
CA VAL A 69 62.49 -31.02 3.48
C VAL A 69 62.04 -29.60 3.19
N LEU A 70 62.95 -28.62 3.20
CA LEU A 70 62.65 -27.22 2.85
C LEU A 70 62.10 -27.08 1.43
N VAL A 71 62.74 -27.71 0.45
CA VAL A 71 62.28 -27.71 -0.96
C VAL A 71 60.90 -28.38 -1.09
N LYS A 72 60.64 -29.43 -0.30
CA LYS A 72 59.35 -30.13 -0.30
C LYS A 72 58.24 -29.30 0.34
N ILE A 73 58.55 -28.57 1.41
CA ILE A 73 57.65 -27.62 2.04
C ILE A 73 57.35 -26.46 1.08
N GLU A 74 58.36 -25.90 0.43
CA GLU A 74 58.21 -24.80 -0.52
C GLU A 74 57.30 -25.18 -1.69
N LYS A 75 57.52 -26.35 -2.30
CA LYS A 75 56.61 -26.89 -3.33
C LYS A 75 55.19 -27.10 -2.82
N SER A 76 55.04 -27.58 -1.58
CA SER A 76 53.71 -27.80 -0.99
C SER A 76 53.00 -26.46 -0.74
N LEU A 77 53.75 -25.42 -0.34
CA LEU A 77 53.25 -24.07 -0.13
C LEU A 77 52.82 -23.42 -1.45
N GLU A 78 53.58 -23.65 -2.53
CA GLU A 78 53.24 -23.18 -3.89
C GLU A 78 51.96 -23.84 -4.43
N VAL A 79 51.80 -25.15 -4.21
CA VAL A 79 50.57 -25.88 -4.57
C VAL A 79 49.37 -25.38 -3.75
N LEU A 80 49.56 -25.12 -2.46
CA LEU A 80 48.50 -24.56 -1.61
C LEU A 80 48.12 -23.14 -2.04
N LEU A 81 49.10 -22.28 -2.34
CA LEU A 81 48.86 -20.93 -2.86
C LEU A 81 48.07 -20.97 -4.16
N ARG A 82 48.44 -21.85 -5.11
CA ARG A 82 47.65 -22.07 -6.33
C ARG A 82 46.23 -22.53 -6.04
N SER A 83 46.05 -23.50 -5.13
CA SER A 83 44.72 -23.99 -4.78
C SER A 83 43.86 -22.91 -4.11
N VAL A 84 44.47 -22.03 -3.31
CA VAL A 84 43.79 -20.90 -2.65
C VAL A 84 43.40 -19.85 -3.68
N ASP A 85 44.28 -19.54 -4.63
CA ASP A 85 43.97 -18.61 -5.72
C ASP A 85 42.91 -19.16 -6.67
N GLU A 86 42.90 -20.46 -6.92
CA GLU A 86 41.89 -21.16 -7.73
C GLU A 86 40.51 -21.15 -7.04
N ILE A 87 40.47 -21.45 -5.72
CA ILE A 87 39.27 -21.33 -4.90
C ILE A 87 38.76 -19.87 -4.86
N ARG A 88 39.68 -18.90 -4.79
CA ARG A 88 39.34 -17.47 -4.75
C ARG A 88 38.80 -16.95 -6.10
N ASN A 89 39.34 -17.43 -7.22
CA ASN A 89 39.08 -16.83 -8.53
C ASN A 89 37.98 -17.52 -9.35
N GLU A 90 37.69 -18.81 -9.14
CA GLU A 90 36.96 -19.55 -10.18
C GLU A 90 35.46 -19.79 -9.96
N SER A 91 34.97 -20.07 -8.76
CA SER A 91 33.60 -20.59 -8.62
C SER A 91 32.73 -19.74 -7.71
N LEU A 92 33.11 -19.56 -6.45
CA LEU A 92 32.17 -19.07 -5.44
C LEU A 92 31.80 -17.60 -5.64
N VAL A 93 32.77 -16.75 -5.96
CA VAL A 93 32.53 -15.31 -6.14
C VAL A 93 31.69 -15.03 -7.39
N LYS A 94 31.96 -15.75 -8.49
CA LYS A 94 31.18 -15.63 -9.73
C LYS A 94 29.77 -16.16 -9.56
N ASP A 95 29.60 -17.31 -8.91
CA ASP A 95 28.28 -17.88 -8.63
C ASP A 95 27.45 -17.00 -7.69
N ILE A 96 28.08 -16.41 -6.67
CA ILE A 96 27.43 -15.45 -5.77
C ILE A 96 27.02 -14.19 -6.53
N ALA A 97 27.88 -13.66 -7.41
CA ALA A 97 27.56 -12.49 -8.23
C ALA A 97 26.39 -12.77 -9.19
N ILE A 98 26.36 -13.94 -9.82
CA ILE A 98 25.26 -14.36 -10.71
C ILE A 98 23.95 -14.49 -9.92
N ARG A 99 23.99 -15.10 -8.72
CA ARG A 99 22.81 -15.22 -7.85
C ARG A 99 22.30 -13.86 -7.37
N LEU A 100 23.20 -12.94 -7.01
CA LEU A 100 22.84 -11.58 -6.62
C LEU A 100 22.17 -10.82 -7.77
N ASN A 101 22.70 -10.91 -8.98
CA ASN A 101 22.11 -10.29 -10.16
C ASN A 101 20.72 -10.87 -10.48
N ASN A 102 20.55 -12.18 -10.36
CA ASN A 102 19.25 -12.83 -10.58
C ASN A 102 18.22 -12.41 -9.51
N LEU A 103 18.61 -12.38 -8.24
CA LEU A 103 17.74 -11.91 -7.15
C LEU A 103 17.37 -10.43 -7.32
N GLN A 104 18.31 -9.60 -7.76
CA GLN A 104 18.06 -8.18 -8.01
C GLN A 104 17.09 -7.97 -9.19
N ALA A 105 17.21 -8.78 -10.24
CA ALA A 105 16.27 -8.79 -11.35
C ALA A 105 14.87 -9.28 -10.93
N GLU A 106 14.79 -10.26 -10.03
CA GLU A 106 13.53 -10.76 -9.49
C GLU A 106 12.86 -9.72 -8.57
N ILE A 107 13.63 -9.05 -7.71
CA ILE A 107 13.14 -7.92 -6.90
C ILE A 107 12.60 -6.80 -7.80
N ALA A 108 13.32 -6.44 -8.87
CA ALA A 108 12.85 -5.42 -9.82
C ALA A 108 11.53 -5.82 -10.50
N LYS A 109 11.38 -7.08 -10.91
CA LYS A 109 10.12 -7.61 -11.47
C LYS A 109 8.97 -7.55 -10.46
N LEU A 110 9.22 -7.94 -9.21
CA LEU A 110 8.21 -7.90 -8.15
C LEU A 110 7.82 -6.46 -7.80
N ASN A 111 8.77 -5.53 -7.79
CA ASN A 111 8.51 -4.12 -7.51
C ASN A 111 7.65 -3.48 -8.61
N ASN A 112 7.96 -3.76 -9.87
CA ASN A 112 7.13 -3.33 -11.00
C ASN A 112 5.70 -3.91 -10.89
N LYS A 113 5.57 -5.21 -10.61
CA LYS A 113 4.26 -5.87 -10.44
C LYS A 113 3.45 -5.32 -9.27
N LYS A 114 4.12 -4.93 -8.17
CA LYS A 114 3.48 -4.29 -7.01
C LYS A 114 3.00 -2.88 -7.36
N GLY A 115 3.82 -2.09 -8.07
CA GLY A 115 3.44 -0.77 -8.57
C GLY A 115 2.21 -0.84 -9.49
N THR A 116 2.14 -1.81 -10.41
CA THR A 116 0.98 -1.97 -11.30
C THR A 116 -0.29 -2.31 -10.50
N ARG A 117 -0.21 -3.24 -9.54
CA ARG A 117 -1.37 -3.63 -8.70
C ARG A 117 -1.85 -2.52 -7.78
N GLU A 118 -0.96 -1.71 -7.22
CA GLU A 118 -1.35 -0.56 -6.40
C GLU A 118 -2.02 0.55 -7.23
N THR A 119 -1.57 0.73 -8.47
CA THR A 119 -2.15 1.70 -9.40
C THR A 119 -3.54 1.24 -9.87
N GLU A 120 -3.70 -0.05 -10.19
CA GLU A 120 -4.98 -0.67 -10.57
C GLU A 120 -6.01 -0.71 -9.43
N ALA A 121 -5.56 -0.86 -8.17
CA ALA A 121 -6.44 -0.83 -7.01
C ALA A 121 -6.93 0.59 -6.72
N LYS A 122 -6.05 1.60 -6.83
CA LYS A 122 -6.44 3.00 -6.64
C LYS A 122 -7.40 3.50 -7.71
N THR A 123 -7.15 3.17 -8.99
CA THR A 123 -8.05 3.58 -10.08
C THR A 123 -9.44 2.93 -9.96
N GLN A 124 -9.54 1.68 -9.49
CA GLN A 124 -10.84 1.05 -9.23
C GLN A 124 -11.60 1.71 -8.08
N ILE A 125 -10.92 2.04 -6.97
CA ILE A 125 -11.55 2.74 -5.84
C ILE A 125 -12.02 4.14 -6.24
N ASP A 126 -11.21 4.86 -7.01
CA ASP A 126 -11.57 6.20 -7.51
C ASP A 126 -12.77 6.13 -8.46
N MET A 127 -12.87 5.08 -9.29
CA MET A 127 -14.00 4.88 -10.20
C MET A 127 -15.30 4.54 -9.46
N ILE A 128 -15.23 3.75 -8.39
CA ILE A 128 -16.39 3.46 -7.52
C ILE A 128 -16.87 4.73 -6.81
N ASN A 129 -15.95 5.51 -6.23
CA ASN A 129 -16.27 6.79 -5.58
C ASN A 129 -16.84 7.81 -6.59
N PHE A 130 -16.36 7.79 -7.83
CA PHE A 130 -16.90 8.63 -8.89
C PHE A 130 -18.32 8.21 -9.28
N GLN A 131 -18.57 6.91 -9.43
CA GLN A 131 -19.89 6.38 -9.73
C GLN A 131 -20.91 6.70 -8.64
N GLU A 132 -20.51 6.62 -7.36
CA GLU A 132 -21.35 7.01 -6.23
C GLU A 132 -21.71 8.50 -6.28
N LYS A 133 -20.75 9.37 -6.59
CA LYS A 133 -21.00 10.81 -6.76
C LYS A 133 -21.94 11.10 -7.94
N VAL A 134 -21.80 10.39 -9.05
CA VAL A 134 -22.69 10.53 -10.21
C VAL A 134 -24.12 10.11 -9.84
N MET A 135 -24.31 8.97 -9.17
CA MET A 135 -25.64 8.56 -8.71
C MET A 135 -26.25 9.56 -7.72
N ALA A 136 -25.45 10.15 -6.82
CA ALA A 136 -25.94 11.18 -5.91
C ALA A 136 -26.36 12.46 -6.64
N ILE A 137 -25.67 12.83 -7.74
CA ILE A 137 -26.04 13.97 -8.58
C ILE A 137 -27.33 13.66 -9.36
N GLU A 138 -27.47 12.46 -9.92
CA GLU A 138 -28.69 12.04 -10.62
C GLU A 138 -29.91 12.04 -9.70
N GLN A 139 -29.77 11.54 -8.47
CA GLN A 139 -30.85 11.60 -7.48
C GLN A 139 -31.24 13.04 -7.12
N LYS A 140 -30.25 13.93 -6.96
CA LYS A 140 -30.51 15.36 -6.75
C LYS A 140 -31.20 16.00 -7.94
N LEU A 141 -30.85 15.60 -9.16
CA LEU A 141 -31.47 16.11 -10.38
C LEU A 141 -32.94 15.68 -10.48
N ILE A 142 -33.24 14.40 -10.21
CA ILE A 142 -34.62 13.88 -10.17
C ILE A 142 -35.44 14.59 -9.08
N HIS A 143 -34.84 14.83 -7.91
CA HIS A 143 -35.51 15.58 -6.84
C HIS A 143 -35.80 17.02 -7.27
N PHE A 144 -34.84 17.68 -7.93
CA PHE A 144 -35.01 19.03 -8.44
C PHE A 144 -36.08 19.10 -9.54
N GLU A 145 -36.08 18.13 -10.46
CA GLU A 145 -37.08 18.01 -11.53
C GLU A 145 -38.49 17.87 -10.94
N ASN A 146 -38.65 17.01 -9.92
CA ASN A 146 -39.91 16.84 -9.22
C ASN A 146 -40.36 18.12 -8.49
N LEU A 147 -39.45 18.84 -7.83
CA LEU A 147 -39.76 20.14 -7.21
C LEU A 147 -40.16 21.19 -8.26
N THR A 148 -39.50 21.24 -9.40
CA THR A 148 -39.86 22.17 -10.49
C THR A 148 -41.22 21.83 -11.10
N ASN A 149 -41.56 20.54 -11.20
CA ASN A 149 -42.88 20.11 -11.66
C ASN A 149 -44.00 20.50 -10.67
N GLU A 150 -43.71 20.51 -9.36
CA GLU A 150 -44.64 20.98 -8.32
C GLU A 150 -44.76 22.51 -8.24
N THR A 151 -43.77 23.30 -8.69
CA THR A 151 -43.87 24.78 -8.69
C THR A 151 -44.83 25.38 -9.73
N HIS A 152 -45.51 24.58 -10.56
CA HIS A 152 -46.53 25.07 -11.49
C HIS A 152 -47.90 25.43 -10.87
N VAL A 153 -48.07 25.24 -9.56
CA VAL A 153 -49.28 25.63 -8.81
C VAL A 153 -49.05 26.90 -7.99
N ASN A 154 -48.89 28.02 -8.67
CA ASN A 154 -49.23 29.35 -8.13
C ASN A 154 -49.53 30.31 -9.29
N LYS A 155 -50.64 30.01 -9.99
CA LYS A 155 -51.20 30.83 -11.06
C LYS A 155 -52.41 31.56 -10.49
N ILE A 156 -52.25 32.84 -10.15
CA ILE A 156 -53.42 33.68 -9.87
C ILE A 156 -54.02 34.05 -11.22
N THR A 157 -55.24 33.58 -11.45
CA THR A 157 -55.97 33.80 -12.69
C THR A 157 -56.79 35.07 -12.53
N ILE A 158 -56.35 36.18 -13.12
CA ILE A 158 -57.17 37.39 -13.23
C ILE A 158 -57.66 37.45 -14.68
N GLY A 159 -58.86 36.91 -14.93
CA GLY A 159 -59.45 36.84 -16.28
C GLY A 159 -58.69 35.89 -17.23
N LYS A 160 -58.52 36.29 -18.51
CA LYS A 160 -57.83 35.48 -19.53
C LYS A 160 -56.29 35.54 -19.44
N ILE A 161 -55.74 36.28 -18.49
CA ILE A 161 -54.29 36.54 -18.39
C ILE A 161 -53.74 35.75 -17.20
N LYS A 162 -52.89 34.76 -17.50
CA LYS A 162 -52.16 33.97 -16.50
C LYS A 162 -50.79 34.61 -16.26
N VAL A 163 -50.62 35.27 -15.12
CA VAL A 163 -49.32 35.86 -14.74
C VAL A 163 -48.68 35.01 -13.64
N PRO A 164 -47.50 34.39 -13.85
CA PRO A 164 -46.75 33.77 -12.77
C PRO A 164 -46.25 34.83 -11.79
N LEU A 165 -46.51 34.60 -10.51
CA LEU A 165 -46.32 35.52 -9.38
C LEU A 165 -44.87 36.03 -9.20
N GLU A 166 -43.88 35.25 -9.66
CA GLU A 166 -42.46 35.51 -9.38
C GLU A 166 -41.92 36.76 -10.05
N PHE A 167 -42.28 37.01 -11.32
CA PHE A 167 -41.77 38.18 -12.05
C PHE A 167 -42.45 39.48 -11.65
N SER A 168 -43.76 39.45 -11.37
CA SER A 168 -44.46 40.65 -10.90
C SER A 168 -44.02 41.03 -9.49
N GLY A 169 -43.75 40.05 -8.62
CA GLY A 169 -43.22 40.29 -7.28
C GLY A 169 -41.81 40.88 -7.31
N LEU A 170 -40.94 40.36 -8.17
CA LEU A 170 -39.57 40.87 -8.32
C LEU A 170 -39.56 42.30 -8.86
N VAL A 171 -40.32 42.61 -9.92
CA VAL A 171 -40.44 43.97 -10.46
C VAL A 171 -41.05 44.93 -9.45
N ALA A 172 -42.10 44.52 -8.73
CA ALA A 172 -42.70 45.34 -7.67
C ALA A 172 -41.70 45.63 -6.54
N SER A 173 -40.86 44.66 -6.16
CA SER A 173 -39.82 44.84 -5.15
C SER A 173 -38.77 45.88 -5.59
N PHE A 174 -38.32 45.83 -6.84
CA PHE A 174 -37.39 46.84 -7.38
C PHE A 174 -38.02 48.24 -7.45
N VAL A 175 -39.28 48.34 -7.86
CA VAL A 175 -40.00 49.62 -7.87
C VAL A 175 -40.14 50.16 -6.44
N LEU A 176 -40.49 49.32 -5.47
CA LEU A 176 -40.65 49.72 -4.07
C LEU A 176 -39.31 50.14 -3.44
N LEU A 177 -38.24 49.40 -3.72
CA LEU A 177 -36.89 49.73 -3.28
C LEU A 177 -36.40 51.06 -3.89
N GLY A 178 -36.63 51.27 -5.19
CA GLY A 178 -36.33 52.54 -5.86
C GLY A 178 -37.14 53.70 -5.29
N THR A 179 -38.43 53.48 -5.00
CA THR A 179 -39.29 54.45 -4.31
C THR A 179 -38.72 54.80 -2.94
N GLY A 180 -38.29 53.79 -2.17
CA GLY A 180 -37.69 53.95 -0.84
C GLY A 180 -36.39 54.76 -0.88
N ILE A 181 -35.53 54.52 -1.87
CA ILE A 181 -34.30 55.30 -2.06
C ILE A 181 -34.61 56.77 -2.40
N LEU A 182 -35.62 57.03 -3.25
CA LEU A 182 -36.06 58.40 -3.56
C LEU A 182 -36.59 59.14 -2.32
N ILE A 183 -37.33 58.44 -1.46
CA ILE A 183 -37.81 58.98 -0.19
C ILE A 183 -36.62 59.27 0.74
N TYR A 184 -35.68 58.33 0.85
CA TYR A 184 -34.50 58.46 1.71
C TYR A 184 -33.59 59.63 1.31
N THR A 185 -33.45 59.87 0.01
CA THR A 185 -32.67 61.00 -0.54
C THR A 185 -33.44 62.34 -0.56
N ASN A 186 -34.62 62.37 0.07
CA ASN A 186 -35.49 63.55 0.19
C ASN A 186 -35.97 64.12 -1.16
N HIS A 187 -35.99 63.30 -2.22
CA HIS A 187 -36.45 63.66 -3.55
C HIS A 187 -37.98 63.49 -3.73
N TRP A 188 -38.75 64.04 -2.79
CA TRP A 188 -40.22 64.03 -2.82
C TRP A 188 -40.82 64.76 -4.03
N SER A 189 -40.06 65.67 -4.63
CA SER A 189 -40.45 66.37 -5.86
C SER A 189 -40.65 65.42 -7.04
N ILE A 190 -39.89 64.34 -7.12
CA ILE A 190 -40.00 63.35 -8.20
C ILE A 190 -41.23 62.48 -7.99
N ILE A 191 -41.49 62.01 -6.77
CA ILE A 191 -42.64 61.14 -6.46
C ILE A 191 -43.97 61.87 -6.64
N ARG A 192 -44.03 63.16 -6.30
CA ARG A 192 -45.23 64.00 -6.49
C ARG A 192 -45.43 64.43 -7.94
N SER A 193 -44.42 64.26 -8.80
CA SER A 193 -44.51 64.64 -10.20
C SER A 193 -45.40 63.67 -10.98
N SER A 194 -46.11 64.20 -11.97
CA SER A 194 -46.90 63.40 -12.91
C SER A 194 -46.05 62.39 -13.70
N TYR A 195 -44.74 62.62 -13.83
CA TYR A 195 -43.84 61.70 -14.54
C TYR A 195 -43.66 60.36 -13.81
N TYR A 196 -43.79 60.32 -12.48
CA TYR A 196 -43.54 59.12 -11.68
C TYR A 196 -44.52 57.96 -11.91
N PRO A 197 -45.85 58.16 -11.83
CA PRO A 197 -46.80 57.09 -12.16
C PRO A 197 -46.74 56.70 -13.65
N ILE A 198 -46.40 57.65 -14.54
CA ILE A 198 -46.25 57.38 -15.98
C ILE A 198 -45.05 56.45 -16.23
N THR A 199 -43.89 56.72 -15.62
CA THR A 199 -42.70 55.87 -15.79
C THR A 199 -42.89 54.47 -15.22
N ILE A 200 -43.55 54.35 -14.05
CA ILE A 200 -43.92 53.04 -13.48
C ILE A 200 -44.88 52.30 -14.42
N GLY A 201 -45.92 52.99 -14.92
CA GLY A 201 -46.88 52.40 -15.85
C GLY A 201 -46.22 51.91 -17.15
N LEU A 202 -45.29 52.70 -17.70
CA LEU A 202 -44.53 52.33 -18.90
C LEU A 202 -43.61 51.13 -18.62
N LEU A 203 -42.96 51.10 -17.45
CA LEU A 203 -42.10 49.99 -17.02
C LEU A 203 -42.90 48.68 -16.87
N PHE A 204 -44.07 48.71 -16.23
CA PHE A 204 -44.96 47.55 -16.17
C PHE A 204 -45.47 47.14 -17.56
N GLY A 205 -45.86 48.11 -18.40
CA GLY A 205 -46.29 47.84 -19.77
C GLY A 205 -45.20 47.16 -20.61
N ALA A 206 -43.96 47.64 -20.51
CA ALA A 206 -42.81 47.05 -21.19
C ALA A 206 -42.53 45.61 -20.74
N VAL A 207 -42.63 45.32 -19.44
CA VAL A 207 -42.47 43.96 -18.90
C VAL A 207 -43.55 43.03 -19.44
N VAL A 208 -44.81 43.49 -19.53
CA VAL A 208 -45.91 42.70 -20.10
C VAL A 208 -45.71 42.43 -21.58
N VAL A 209 -45.30 43.43 -22.37
CA VAL A 209 -45.03 43.28 -23.81
C VAL A 209 -43.84 42.35 -24.06
N LEU A 210 -42.75 42.52 -23.31
CA LEU A 210 -41.56 41.68 -23.43
C LEU A 210 -41.91 40.21 -23.12
N LYS A 211 -42.71 39.98 -22.09
CA LYS A 211 -43.16 38.64 -21.74
C LYS A 211 -44.10 38.06 -22.77
N PHE A 212 -45.03 38.86 -23.32
CA PHE A 212 -45.88 38.44 -24.42
C PHE A 212 -45.06 38.04 -25.65
N ALA A 213 -44.03 38.82 -25.98
CA ALA A 213 -43.12 38.51 -27.08
C ALA A 213 -42.33 37.23 -26.84
N VAL A 214 -41.86 36.97 -25.61
CA VAL A 214 -41.16 35.72 -25.25
C VAL A 214 -42.10 34.52 -25.30
N THR A 215 -43.28 34.61 -24.67
CA THR A 215 -44.26 33.52 -24.64
C THR A 215 -44.84 33.20 -26.02
N ASN A 216 -44.99 34.19 -26.91
CA ASN A 216 -45.47 33.98 -28.26
C ASN A 216 -44.39 33.49 -29.25
N ARG A 217 -43.11 33.46 -28.83
CA ARG A 217 -41.99 32.95 -29.64
C ARG A 217 -41.60 31.50 -29.33
N THR A 218 -42.03 30.97 -28.18
CA THR A 218 -41.95 29.55 -27.78
C THR A 218 -43.23 28.84 -28.15
#